data_AF-A0AAE0GSS9-F1
#
_entry.id   AF-A0AAE0GSS9-F1
#
_cell.length_a   1.000
_cell.length_b   1.000
_cell.length_c   1.000
_cell.angle_alpha   90.00
_cell.angle_beta   90.00
_cell.angle_gamma   90.00
#
_symmetry.space_group_name_H-M   'P 1'
#
loop_
_entity.id
_entity.type
_entity.pdbx_description
1 polymer ?
#
loop_
_entity_poly.entity_id
_entity_poly.type
_entity_poly.pdbx_seq_one_letter_code
_entity_poly.pdbx_strand_id
1 'polypeptide(L)'
;VIVVDDGSTEESVTTLFDQLLRAGSWFNLRGWRVIRGENRYLGGARNVGWRAAKGQWVLFMDDDNYAKPYEVSVMVWAALHSGADIVTSANDYLPSATEPPTNETLPHGRYVPLGASLTTGMFENGFGDANALINKKVLEDPAINGWAEDDGYGVQ
;
A
#
# COMPACT_ATOMS: atom_id res chain seq x y z
N VAL A 1 8.12 1.41 8.18
CA VAL A 1 6.74 0.97 7.90
C VAL A 1 5.81 1.67 8.88
N ILE A 2 4.65 2.10 8.38
CA ILE A 2 3.57 2.66 9.18
C ILE A 2 2.35 1.81 8.86
N VAL A 3 1.78 1.17 9.87
CA VAL A 3 0.49 0.48 9.78
C VAL A 3 -0.57 1.47 10.23
N VAL A 4 -1.62 1.63 9.43
CA VAL A 4 -2.77 2.47 9.78
C VAL A 4 -3.95 1.54 10.05
N ASP A 5 -4.45 1.59 11.28
CA ASP A 5 -5.66 0.88 11.69
C ASP A 5 -6.85 1.84 11.59
N ASP A 6 -7.72 1.58 10.62
CA ASP A 6 -8.89 2.40 10.28
C ASP A 6 -10.13 2.00 11.08
N GLY A 7 -9.97 1.81 12.39
CA GLY A 7 -11.07 1.52 13.30
C GLY A 7 -11.43 0.03 13.45
N SER A 8 -10.45 -0.87 13.41
CA SER A 8 -10.68 -2.29 13.72
C SER A 8 -11.25 -2.47 15.13
N THR A 9 -12.34 -3.23 15.24
CA THR A 9 -13.04 -3.49 16.52
C THR A 9 -12.77 -4.87 17.10
N GLU A 10 -12.16 -5.77 16.32
CA GLU A 10 -11.89 -7.15 16.72
C GLU A 10 -10.84 -7.23 17.84
N GLU A 11 -11.12 -8.07 18.84
CA GLU A 11 -10.22 -8.27 20.00
C GLU A 11 -8.87 -8.86 19.56
N SER A 12 -8.88 -9.71 18.53
CA SER A 12 -7.67 -10.30 17.94
C SER A 12 -6.71 -9.24 17.40
N VAL A 13 -7.23 -8.18 16.77
CA VAL A 13 -6.43 -7.07 16.23
C VAL A 13 -5.83 -6.22 17.35
N THR A 14 -6.61 -5.94 18.40
CA THR A 14 -6.11 -5.22 19.58
C THR A 14 -4.99 -6.03 20.25
N THR A 15 -5.21 -7.32 20.44
CA THR A 15 -4.20 -8.23 20.99
C THR A 15 -2.94 -8.20 20.13
N LEU A 16 -3.05 -8.33 18.80
CA LEU A 16 -1.92 -8.29 17.88
C LEU A 16 -1.10 -7.00 18.05
N PHE A 17 -1.74 -5.83 18.09
CA PHE A 17 -1.02 -4.57 18.27
C PHE A 17 -0.31 -4.48 19.62
N ASP A 18 -0.91 -5.00 20.70
CA ASP A 18 -0.20 -5.10 21.98
C ASP A 18 1.06 -5.95 21.84
N GLN A 19 1.02 -7.06 21.10
CA GLN A 19 2.20 -7.88 20.85
C GLN A 19 3.27 -7.16 20.02
N LEU A 20 2.86 -6.48 18.94
CA LEU A 20 3.76 -5.77 18.03
C LEU A 20 4.37 -4.51 18.67
N LEU A 21 3.65 -3.82 19.55
CA LEU A 21 4.11 -2.56 20.15
C LEU A 21 4.87 -2.76 21.47
N ARG A 22 4.85 -3.98 22.06
CA ARG A 22 5.66 -4.31 23.23
C ARG A 22 7.14 -4.00 23.01
N ALA A 23 7.77 -3.41 24.02
CA ALA A 23 9.20 -3.10 24.00
C ALA A 23 10.02 -4.38 23.75
N GLY A 24 10.96 -4.32 22.80
CA GLY A 24 11.78 -5.46 22.41
C GLY A 24 11.13 -6.42 21.40
N SER A 25 9.88 -6.17 20.96
CA SER A 25 9.31 -6.90 19.83
C SER A 25 10.11 -6.64 18.54
N TRP A 26 10.07 -7.57 17.59
CA TRP A 26 10.74 -7.40 16.30
C TRP A 26 10.26 -6.18 15.52
N PHE A 27 8.99 -5.80 15.71
CA PHE A 27 8.33 -4.68 15.05
C PHE A 27 8.80 -3.35 15.66
N ASN A 28 8.82 -3.29 16.99
CA ASN A 28 9.30 -2.14 17.74
C ASN A 28 10.81 -1.91 17.50
N LEU A 29 11.62 -2.97 17.48
CA LEU A 29 13.06 -2.89 17.19
C LEU A 29 13.37 -2.36 15.79
N ARG A 30 12.48 -2.55 14.82
CA ARG A 30 12.59 -1.97 13.48
C ARG A 30 12.14 -0.51 13.41
N GLY A 31 11.68 0.07 14.52
CA GLY A 31 11.12 1.42 14.57
C GLY A 31 9.82 1.59 13.78
N TRP A 32 9.09 0.50 13.55
CA TRP A 32 7.80 0.54 12.87
C TRP A 32 6.72 1.07 13.81
N ARG A 33 5.66 1.63 13.23
CA ARG A 33 4.63 2.36 13.98
C ARG A 33 3.25 1.88 13.57
N VAL A 34 2.32 1.89 14.52
CA VAL A 34 0.89 1.75 14.29
C VAL A 34 0.24 3.10 14.59
N ILE A 35 -0.64 3.56 13.70
CA ILE A 35 -1.51 4.72 13.92
C ILE A 35 -2.94 4.20 13.92
N ARG A 36 -3.65 4.40 15.03
CA ARG A 36 -5.05 3.96 15.17
C ARG A 36 -5.96 5.17 15.13
N GLY A 37 -7.08 5.05 14.43
CA GLY A 37 -8.09 6.09 14.31
C GLY A 37 -9.51 5.55 14.30
N GLU A 38 -10.47 6.46 14.23
CA GLU A 38 -11.83 6.13 13.83
C GLU A 38 -11.85 5.77 12.33
N ASN A 39 -12.84 4.97 11.91
CA ASN A 39 -13.00 4.59 10.51
C ASN A 39 -13.22 5.83 9.63
N ARG A 40 -12.30 6.06 8.70
CA ARG A 40 -12.30 7.14 7.69
C ARG A 40 -12.25 6.58 6.27
N TYR A 41 -12.56 5.31 6.12
CA TYR A 41 -12.43 4.55 4.89
C TYR A 41 -11.00 4.55 4.33
N LEU A 42 -10.82 3.83 3.23
CA LEU A 42 -9.52 3.56 2.62
C LEU A 42 -8.72 4.83 2.29
N GLY A 43 -9.38 5.85 1.73
CA GLY A 43 -8.72 7.11 1.39
C GLY A 43 -8.23 7.88 2.61
N GLY A 44 -9.05 7.97 3.66
CA GLY A 44 -8.69 8.58 4.93
C GLY A 44 -7.52 7.86 5.61
N ALA A 45 -7.53 6.53 5.63
CA ALA A 45 -6.44 5.72 6.17
C ALA A 45 -5.12 5.94 5.41
N ARG A 46 -5.15 5.91 4.07
CA ARG A 46 -3.98 6.21 3.23
C ARG A 46 -3.46 7.62 3.48
N ASN A 47 -4.36 8.58 3.65
CA ASN A 47 -4.03 9.96 3.95
C ASN A 47 -3.34 10.15 5.31
N VAL A 48 -3.80 9.46 6.35
CA VAL A 48 -3.11 9.41 7.64
C VAL A 48 -1.69 8.83 7.47
N GLY A 49 -1.56 7.74 6.72
CA GLY A 49 -0.29 7.06 6.48
C GLY A 49 0.75 7.94 5.79
N TRP A 50 0.42 8.52 4.64
CA TRP A 50 1.40 9.30 3.86
C TRP A 50 1.76 10.63 4.53
N ARG A 51 0.83 11.26 5.25
CA ARG A 51 1.13 12.48 6.04
C ARG A 51 2.11 12.18 7.18
N ALA A 52 2.05 10.99 7.76
CA ALA A 52 2.99 10.54 8.79
C ALA A 52 4.34 10.03 8.22
N ALA A 53 4.39 9.73 6.92
CA ALA A 53 5.59 9.24 6.25
C ALA A 53 6.67 10.33 6.11
N LYS A 54 7.93 9.93 6.32
CA LYS A 54 9.10 10.82 6.27
C LYS A 54 9.95 10.66 5.01
N GLY A 55 9.70 9.60 4.23
CA GLY A 55 10.44 9.34 3.01
C GLY A 55 10.01 10.28 1.87
N GLN A 56 10.91 10.48 0.91
CA GLN A 56 10.58 11.15 -0.36
C GLN A 56 9.58 10.34 -1.17
N TRP A 57 9.62 9.02 -1.03
CA TRP A 57 8.70 8.09 -1.68
C TRP A 57 7.87 7.37 -0.62
N VAL A 58 6.61 7.14 -0.95
CA VAL A 58 5.66 6.39 -0.13
C VAL A 58 5.19 5.20 -0.93
N LEU A 59 5.51 3.99 -0.45
CA LEU A 59 4.93 2.75 -0.97
C LEU A 59 3.66 2.45 -0.17
N PHE A 60 2.54 2.43 -0.87
CA PHE A 60 1.29 1.87 -0.36
C PHE A 60 1.30 0.36 -0.60
N MET A 61 0.75 -0.40 0.34
CA MET A 61 0.68 -1.86 0.29
C MET A 61 -0.46 -2.30 1.21
N ASP A 62 -1.36 -3.15 0.70
CA ASP A 62 -2.49 -3.65 1.48
C ASP A 62 -2.01 -4.76 2.46
N ASP A 63 -2.80 -5.04 3.49
CA ASP A 63 -2.42 -5.97 4.57
C ASP A 63 -2.55 -7.46 4.20
N ASP A 64 -3.13 -7.75 3.05
CA ASP A 64 -3.22 -9.07 2.43
C ASP A 64 -2.15 -9.30 1.34
N ASN A 65 -1.24 -8.34 1.14
CA ASN A 65 -0.19 -8.42 0.12
C ASN A 65 1.08 -9.08 0.66
N TYR A 66 1.79 -9.77 -0.25
CA TYR A 66 3.13 -10.29 0.01
C TYR A 66 4.13 -9.66 -0.96
N ALA A 67 5.07 -8.91 -0.40
CA ALA A 67 6.15 -8.27 -1.15
C ALA A 67 7.03 -9.33 -1.82
N LYS A 68 7.22 -9.22 -3.14
CA LYS A 68 8.23 -10.04 -3.83
C LYS A 68 9.64 -9.59 -3.42
N PRO A 69 10.65 -10.48 -3.52
CA PRO A 69 12.04 -10.08 -3.36
C PRO A 69 12.35 -8.85 -4.22
N TYR A 70 13.00 -7.87 -3.60
CA TYR A 70 13.47 -6.64 -4.24
C TYR A 70 12.39 -5.64 -4.67
N GLU A 71 11.10 -5.83 -4.36
CA GLU A 71 10.01 -4.90 -4.73
C GLU A 71 10.39 -3.43 -4.53
N VAL A 72 10.74 -3.04 -3.30
CA VAL A 72 11.10 -1.65 -2.98
C VAL A 72 12.27 -1.16 -3.83
N SER A 73 13.36 -1.92 -3.92
CA SER A 73 14.54 -1.53 -4.70
C SER A 73 14.25 -1.43 -6.20
N VAL A 74 13.41 -2.31 -6.74
CA VAL A 74 13.04 -2.31 -8.17
C VAL A 74 12.11 -1.14 -8.48
N MET A 75 11.10 -0.88 -7.65
CA MET A 75 10.20 0.25 -7.85
C MET A 75 10.94 1.60 -7.74
N VAL A 76 11.84 1.73 -6.76
CA VAL A 76 12.70 2.93 -6.64
C VAL A 76 13.61 3.07 -7.86
N TRP A 77 14.24 1.98 -8.30
CA TRP A 77 15.07 2.00 -9.50
C TRP A 77 14.26 2.43 -10.73
N ALA A 78 13.08 1.88 -10.93
CA ALA A 78 12.19 2.22 -12.03
C ALA A 78 11.77 3.70 -12.00
N ALA A 79 11.39 4.22 -10.83
CA ALA A 79 11.03 5.62 -10.65
C ALA A 79 12.19 6.56 -11.03
N LEU A 80 13.38 6.29 -10.53
CA LEU A 80 14.57 7.13 -10.78
C LEU A 80 15.03 7.12 -12.24
N HIS A 81 14.91 5.98 -12.93
CA HIS A 81 15.38 5.84 -14.32
C HIS A 81 14.34 6.26 -15.36
N SER A 82 13.06 6.21 -15.02
CA SER A 82 11.98 6.68 -15.91
C SER A 82 11.63 8.15 -15.68
N GLY A 83 11.94 8.70 -14.50
CA GLY A 83 11.44 10.00 -14.07
C GLY A 83 9.95 9.98 -13.69
N ALA A 84 9.33 8.82 -13.59
CA ALA A 84 7.93 8.68 -13.19
C ALA A 84 7.75 9.03 -11.71
N ASP A 85 6.70 9.78 -11.41
CA ASP A 85 6.34 10.14 -10.03
C ASP A 85 5.43 9.11 -9.35
N ILE A 86 4.86 8.19 -10.12
CA ILE A 86 4.07 7.06 -9.64
C ILE A 86 4.57 5.83 -10.38
N VAL A 87 4.90 4.79 -9.61
CA VAL A 87 5.27 3.47 -10.14
C VAL A 87 4.36 2.43 -9.53
N THR A 88 3.73 1.64 -10.38
CA THR A 88 2.90 0.48 -10.03
C THR A 88 3.58 -0.80 -10.50
N SER A 89 3.05 -1.94 -10.09
CA SER A 89 3.58 -3.26 -10.46
C SER A 89 2.47 -4.18 -10.99
N ALA A 90 2.90 -5.27 -11.63
CA ALA A 90 2.05 -6.42 -11.83
C ALA A 90 1.93 -7.18 -10.50
N ASN A 91 0.75 -7.70 -10.19
CA ASN A 91 0.51 -8.51 -9.00
C ASN A 91 0.05 -9.93 -9.37
N ASP A 92 0.52 -10.87 -8.57
CA ASP A 92 0.18 -12.28 -8.64
C ASP A 92 -0.99 -12.56 -7.70
N TYR A 93 -2.03 -13.23 -8.20
CA TYR A 93 -3.12 -13.70 -7.35
C TYR A 93 -2.68 -14.95 -6.61
N LEU A 94 -2.64 -14.83 -5.28
CA LEU A 94 -2.28 -15.93 -4.41
C LEU A 94 -3.34 -17.03 -4.48
N PRO A 95 -2.93 -18.31 -4.50
CA PRO A 95 -3.87 -19.43 -4.56
C PRO A 95 -4.61 -19.66 -3.23
N SER A 96 -4.15 -19.04 -2.13
CA SER A 96 -4.72 -19.17 -0.79
C SER A 96 -4.72 -17.81 -0.09
N ALA A 97 -5.80 -17.53 0.64
CA ALA A 97 -5.93 -16.35 1.50
C ALA A 97 -5.35 -16.58 2.91
N THR A 98 -5.05 -17.82 3.29
CA THR A 98 -4.65 -18.17 4.66
C THR A 98 -3.24 -18.74 4.75
N GLU A 99 -2.70 -19.24 3.65
CA GLU A 99 -1.37 -19.83 3.61
C GLU A 99 -0.37 -18.86 2.98
N PRO A 100 0.72 -18.49 3.69
CA PRO A 100 1.76 -17.66 3.12
C PRO A 100 2.39 -18.30 1.87
N PRO A 101 2.63 -17.54 0.80
CA PRO A 101 3.33 -18.06 -0.36
C PRO A 101 4.78 -18.39 -0.02
N THR A 102 5.30 -19.43 -0.68
CA THR A 102 6.73 -19.74 -0.73
C THR A 102 7.30 -19.32 -2.08
N ASN A 103 8.63 -19.45 -2.24
CA ASN A 103 9.27 -19.22 -3.54
C ASN A 103 8.81 -20.21 -4.63
N GLU A 104 8.13 -21.30 -4.26
CA GLU A 104 7.62 -22.32 -5.17
C GLU A 104 6.12 -22.18 -5.44
N THR A 105 5.43 -21.29 -4.71
CA THR A 105 4.00 -21.05 -4.88
C THR A 105 3.74 -20.46 -6.26
N LEU A 106 3.00 -21.20 -7.08
CA LEU A 106 2.54 -20.71 -8.38
C LEU A 106 1.30 -19.82 -8.21
N PRO A 107 1.23 -18.67 -8.90
CA PRO A 107 0.07 -17.81 -8.85
C PRO A 107 -1.11 -18.45 -9.59
N HIS A 108 -2.33 -18.21 -9.10
CA HIS A 108 -3.56 -18.69 -9.75
C HIS A 108 -3.99 -17.78 -10.92
N GLY A 109 -3.44 -16.57 -10.96
CA GLY A 109 -3.56 -15.62 -12.05
C GLY A 109 -2.61 -14.46 -11.84
N ARG A 110 -2.51 -13.59 -12.84
CA ARG A 110 -1.66 -12.40 -12.79
C ARG A 110 -2.37 -11.24 -13.45
N TYR A 111 -2.39 -10.11 -12.77
CA TYR A 111 -2.74 -8.84 -13.38
C TYR A 111 -1.47 -8.15 -13.87
N VAL A 112 -1.50 -7.68 -15.12
CA VAL A 112 -0.43 -6.90 -15.72
C VAL A 112 -1.06 -5.60 -16.23
N PRO A 113 -0.79 -4.46 -15.58
CA PRO A 113 -1.35 -3.19 -16.01
C PRO A 113 -0.84 -2.84 -17.41
N LEU A 114 -1.73 -2.32 -18.26
CA LEU A 114 -1.38 -1.82 -19.60
C LEU A 114 -0.48 -0.57 -19.52
N GLY A 115 -0.45 0.09 -18.36
CA GLY A 115 0.34 1.28 -18.10
C GLY A 115 -0.47 2.57 -18.29
N ALA A 116 0.23 3.69 -18.47
CA ALA A 116 -0.34 5.04 -18.43
C ALA A 116 -1.12 5.45 -19.70
N SER A 117 -1.95 4.57 -20.26
CA SER A 117 -2.87 4.91 -21.36
C SER A 117 -4.09 5.65 -20.81
N LEU A 118 -4.07 6.98 -20.89
CA LEU A 118 -5.19 7.80 -20.40
C LEU A 118 -6.51 7.45 -21.09
N THR A 119 -6.49 7.21 -22.41
CA THR A 119 -7.70 6.89 -23.17
C THR A 119 -8.34 5.58 -22.74
N THR A 120 -7.52 4.56 -22.46
CA THR A 120 -8.02 3.28 -21.93
C THR A 120 -8.46 3.44 -20.48
N GLY A 121 -7.69 4.21 -19.70
CA GLY A 121 -7.94 4.54 -18.30
C GLY A 121 -9.27 5.22 -18.01
N MET A 122 -9.90 5.84 -19.02
CA MET A 122 -11.24 6.41 -18.90
C MET A 122 -12.35 5.36 -18.76
N PHE A 123 -12.11 4.14 -19.27
CA PHE A 123 -13.11 3.07 -19.31
C PHE A 123 -12.77 1.96 -18.32
N GLU A 124 -11.48 1.64 -18.18
CA GLU A 124 -11.01 0.54 -17.34
C GLU A 124 -9.70 0.94 -16.65
N ASN A 125 -9.53 0.54 -15.40
CA ASN A 125 -8.26 0.74 -14.71
C ASN A 125 -7.18 -0.14 -15.36
N GLY A 126 -6.22 0.50 -16.03
CA GLY A 126 -5.02 -0.13 -16.57
C GLY A 126 -3.72 0.35 -15.91
N PHE A 127 -3.82 1.14 -14.83
CA PHE A 127 -2.68 1.83 -14.24
C PHE A 127 -1.95 0.99 -13.19
N GLY A 128 -2.64 0.07 -12.53
CA GLY A 128 -2.10 -0.73 -11.42
C GLY A 128 -3.15 -0.92 -10.34
N ASP A 129 -2.73 -1.50 -9.22
CA ASP A 129 -3.54 -1.55 -8.00
C ASP A 129 -3.03 -0.54 -6.96
N ALA A 130 -3.42 -0.74 -5.71
CA ALA A 130 -3.01 0.11 -4.61
C ALA A 130 -1.53 -0.04 -4.22
N ASN A 131 -0.86 -1.10 -4.66
CA ASN A 131 0.55 -1.32 -4.39
C ASN A 131 1.41 -0.44 -5.31
N ALA A 132 1.48 0.84 -4.94
CA ALA A 132 2.10 1.89 -5.73
C ALA A 132 3.14 2.66 -4.92
N LEU A 133 4.30 2.87 -5.54
CA LEU A 133 5.34 3.77 -5.05
C LEU A 133 5.09 5.17 -5.61
N ILE A 134 4.77 6.12 -4.73
CA ILE A 134 4.39 7.48 -5.10
C ILE A 134 5.41 8.49 -4.56
N ASN A 135 5.84 9.42 -5.41
CA ASN A 135 6.65 10.55 -5.02
C ASN A 135 5.80 11.45 -4.12
N LYS A 136 6.28 11.71 -2.89
CA LYS A 136 5.51 12.44 -1.89
C LYS A 136 5.08 13.82 -2.38
N LYS A 137 5.85 14.47 -3.26
CA LYS A 137 5.49 15.76 -3.87
C LYS A 137 4.13 15.73 -4.60
N VAL A 138 3.74 14.59 -5.17
CA VAL A 138 2.46 14.41 -5.87
C VAL A 138 1.30 14.40 -4.87
N LEU A 139 1.49 13.74 -3.73
CA LEU A 139 0.49 13.70 -2.65
C LEU A 139 0.34 15.06 -1.96
N GLU A 140 1.43 15.84 -1.93
CA GLU A 140 1.46 17.20 -1.37
C GLU A 140 0.93 18.28 -2.33
N ASP A 141 0.78 17.97 -3.63
CA ASP A 141 0.22 18.92 -4.60
C ASP A 141 -1.22 19.28 -4.22
N PRO A 142 -1.57 20.57 -4.01
CA PRO A 142 -2.92 20.98 -3.65
C PRO A 142 -4.00 20.57 -4.65
N ALA A 143 -3.65 20.33 -5.92
CA ALA A 143 -4.57 19.87 -6.94
C ALA A 143 -4.95 18.38 -6.78
N ILE A 144 -4.11 17.60 -6.11
CA ILE A 144 -4.32 16.17 -5.84
C ILE A 144 -4.71 15.97 -4.38
N ASN A 145 -3.91 16.50 -3.45
CA ASN A 145 -4.12 16.49 -2.00
C ASN A 145 -4.35 15.08 -1.41
N GLY A 146 -3.65 14.08 -1.95
CA GLY A 146 -3.77 12.69 -1.55
C GLY A 146 -5.01 12.00 -2.14
N TRP A 147 -5.67 11.19 -1.32
CA TRP A 147 -6.82 10.38 -1.71
C TRP A 147 -8.13 11.09 -1.34
N ALA A 148 -9.19 10.84 -2.12
CA ALA A 148 -10.55 11.25 -1.74
C ALA A 148 -10.95 10.54 -0.43
N GLU A 149 -11.53 11.28 0.51
CA GLU A 149 -11.95 10.77 1.82
C GLU A 149 -13.46 10.45 1.86
N ASP A 150 -14.17 10.62 0.74
CA ASP A 150 -15.62 10.45 0.65
C ASP A 150 -16.01 8.95 0.62
N ASP A 151 -17.03 8.58 1.39
CA ASP A 151 -17.53 7.21 1.58
C ASP A 151 -17.92 6.49 0.27
N GLY A 152 -18.19 7.23 -0.81
CA GLY A 152 -18.71 6.73 -2.08
C GLY A 152 -17.67 6.20 -3.08
N TYR A 153 -16.37 6.45 -2.86
CA TYR A 153 -15.30 6.09 -3.80
C TYR A 153 -14.44 4.91 -3.36
N GLY A 154 -14.81 4.23 -2.27
CA GLY A 154 -14.05 3.12 -1.69
C GLY A 154 -14.23 1.76 -2.37
N VAL A 155 -14.29 1.71 -3.71
CA VAL A 155 -14.27 0.44 -4.45
C VAL A 155 -12.89 0.23 -5.07
N GLN A 156 -12.19 -0.78 -4.55
CA GLN A 156 -10.95 -1.33 -5.09
C GLN A 156 -11.26 -2.35 -6.18
#